data_AF-A0A3D4JHG8-F1
#
_entry.id   AF-A0A3D4JHG8-F1
#
_cell.length_a   1.000
_cell.length_b   1.000
_cell.length_c   1.000
_cell.angle_alpha   90.00
_cell.angle_beta   90.00
_cell.angle_gamma   90.00
#
_symmetry.space_group_name_H-M   'P 1'
#
loop_
_entity.id
_entity.type
_entity.pdbx_description
1 polymer ?
#
loop_
_entity_poly.entity_id
_entity_poly.type
_entity_poly.pdbx_seq_one_letter_code
_entity_poly.pdbx_strand_id
1 'polypeptide(L)'
;PKHQDGLLAKKPGAVSQDESRVVALKNLGDGVRQYFMSLRASSRSLRSEMNRLLALSTVYGVEALNVACFEMLKDGIIGIEKLERYLRVENVAIKNPEPMKFNREKLNRVIPGTSLSSYDELLIKDDSTTNEGESDGN
;
A
#
# COMPACT_ATOMS: atom_id res chain seq x y z
N PRO A 1 -12.55 28.18 1.79
CA PRO A 1 -11.64 28.90 0.85
C PRO A 1 -10.48 29.61 1.57
N LYS A 2 -10.71 30.66 2.39
CA LYS A 2 -9.63 31.49 2.98
C LYS A 2 -8.65 30.75 3.92
N HIS A 3 -9.06 29.66 4.56
CA HIS A 3 -8.20 28.89 5.46
C HIS A 3 -7.18 27.99 4.73
N GLN A 4 -7.51 27.50 3.54
CA GLN A 4 -6.59 26.67 2.74
C GLN A 4 -5.45 27.50 2.16
N ASP A 5 -5.74 28.73 1.72
CA ASP A 5 -4.73 29.65 1.19
C ASP A 5 -3.68 30.01 2.25
N GLY A 6 -4.11 30.22 3.50
CA GLY A 6 -3.20 30.47 4.62
C GLY A 6 -2.31 29.27 5.02
N LEU A 7 -2.80 28.04 4.81
CA LEU A 7 -2.04 26.81 5.03
C LEU A 7 -1.03 26.55 3.90
N LEU A 8 -1.41 26.81 2.65
CA LEU A 8 -0.54 26.75 1.47
C LEU A 8 0.59 27.79 1.55
N ALA A 9 0.29 29.01 2.03
CA ALA A 9 1.30 30.05 2.24
C ALA A 9 2.35 29.64 3.30
N LYS A 10 1.95 28.90 4.34
CA LYS A 10 2.87 28.37 5.37
C LYS A 10 3.67 27.15 4.89
N LYS A 11 3.16 26.37 3.95
CA LYS A 11 3.84 25.19 3.41
C LYS A 11 3.58 25.09 1.89
N PRO A 12 4.40 25.78 1.06
CA PRO A 12 4.17 25.85 -0.39
C PRO A 12 4.25 24.49 -1.09
N GLY A 13 4.85 23.47 -0.46
CA GLY A 13 4.87 22.09 -0.95
C GLY A 13 3.60 21.27 -0.64
N ALA A 14 2.65 21.79 0.15
CA ALA A 14 1.42 21.11 0.50
C ALA A 14 0.32 21.32 -0.56
N VAL A 15 0.68 21.19 -1.84
CA VAL A 15 -0.29 21.27 -2.94
C VAL A 15 -1.09 19.97 -2.98
N SER A 16 -2.42 20.09 -3.12
CA SER A 16 -3.26 18.89 -3.30
C SER A 16 -2.91 18.22 -4.63
N GLN A 17 -2.33 17.02 -4.58
CA GLN A 17 -2.00 16.21 -5.76
C GLN A 17 -3.23 15.53 -6.38
N ASP A 18 -4.45 16.02 -6.11
CA ASP A 18 -5.65 15.36 -6.62
C ASP A 18 -5.80 15.54 -8.13
N GLU A 19 -5.45 16.70 -8.68
CA GLU A 19 -5.47 16.94 -10.12
C GLU A 19 -4.50 16.03 -10.85
N SER A 20 -3.27 15.89 -10.35
CA SER A 20 -2.27 15.01 -10.97
C SER A 20 -2.68 13.53 -10.92
N ARG A 21 -3.34 13.08 -9.84
CA ARG A 21 -3.89 11.73 -9.74
C ARG A 21 -5.05 11.48 -10.72
N VAL A 22 -5.93 12.46 -10.90
CA VAL A 22 -7.01 12.37 -11.88
C VAL A 22 -6.45 12.30 -13.30
N VAL A 23 -5.42 13.10 -13.61
CA VAL A 23 -4.73 13.02 -14.91
C VAL A 23 -4.08 11.65 -15.09
N ALA A 24 -3.39 11.14 -14.07
CA ALA A 24 -2.79 9.81 -14.11
C ALA A 24 -3.85 8.75 -14.43
N LEU A 25 -4.99 8.73 -13.71
CA LEU A 25 -6.07 7.78 -13.96
C LEU A 25 -6.65 7.84 -15.38
N LYS A 26 -6.79 9.04 -15.95
CA LYS A 26 -7.25 9.18 -17.34
C LYS A 26 -6.29 8.55 -18.34
N ASN A 27 -5.00 8.53 -18.03
CA ASN A 27 -3.95 7.96 -18.87
C ASN A 27 -3.76 6.45 -18.68
N LEU A 28 -4.39 5.82 -17.68
CA LEU A 28 -4.31 4.37 -17.45
C LEU A 28 -5.15 3.56 -18.45
N GLY A 29 -6.22 4.12 -19.00
CA GLY A 29 -7.04 3.43 -20.00
C GLY A 29 -8.53 3.77 -19.93
N ASP A 30 -9.25 3.42 -21.00
CA ASP A 30 -10.66 3.79 -21.14
C ASP A 30 -11.60 3.08 -20.14
N GLY A 31 -11.36 1.80 -19.82
CA GLY A 31 -12.14 1.04 -18.84
C GLY A 31 -11.96 1.61 -17.44
N VAL A 32 -10.71 1.90 -17.06
CA VAL A 32 -10.39 2.58 -15.79
C VAL A 32 -11.05 3.97 -15.71
N ARG A 33 -11.03 4.74 -16.82
CA ARG A 33 -11.67 6.06 -16.89
C ARG A 33 -13.17 5.97 -16.69
N GLN A 34 -13.85 5.04 -17.38
CA GLN A 34 -15.28 4.83 -17.27
C GLN A 34 -15.66 4.35 -15.87
N TYR A 35 -14.87 3.42 -15.30
CA TYR A 35 -15.06 2.93 -13.94
C TYR A 35 -14.95 4.07 -12.92
N PHE A 36 -13.93 4.93 -13.06
CA PHE A 36 -13.76 6.11 -12.21
C PHE A 36 -14.92 7.11 -12.32
N MET A 37 -15.50 7.30 -13.50
CA MET A 37 -16.70 8.15 -13.65
C MET A 37 -17.90 7.54 -12.89
N SER A 38 -18.07 6.22 -12.95
CA SER A 38 -19.15 5.52 -12.21
C SER A 38 -18.99 5.60 -10.69
N LEU A 39 -17.75 5.65 -10.19
CA LEU A 39 -17.45 5.81 -8.76
C LEU A 39 -17.92 7.14 -8.17
N ARG A 40 -18.15 8.17 -9.00
CA ARG A 40 -18.67 9.46 -8.51
C ARG A 40 -20.09 9.37 -7.95
N ALA A 41 -20.85 8.35 -8.33
CA ALA A 41 -22.18 8.07 -7.79
C ALA A 41 -22.13 7.26 -6.47
N SER A 42 -20.94 6.81 -6.05
CA SER A 42 -20.76 6.03 -4.82
C SER A 42 -20.86 6.92 -3.57
N SER A 43 -21.36 6.36 -2.48
CA SER A 43 -21.40 7.00 -1.15
C SER A 43 -20.02 7.07 -0.47
N ARG A 44 -18.99 6.47 -1.06
CA ARG A 44 -17.63 6.37 -0.49
C ARG A 44 -16.74 7.55 -0.90
N SER A 45 -15.67 7.76 -0.13
CA SER A 45 -14.69 8.81 -0.41
C SER A 45 -13.98 8.59 -1.75
N LEU A 46 -14.28 9.46 -2.73
CA LEU A 46 -13.67 9.42 -4.05
C LEU A 46 -12.14 9.47 -4.02
N ARG A 47 -11.56 10.20 -3.05
CA ARG A 47 -10.11 10.29 -2.87
C ARG A 47 -9.51 8.94 -2.46
N SER A 48 -10.17 8.24 -1.54
CA SER A 48 -9.74 6.90 -1.11
C SER A 48 -9.82 5.90 -2.27
N GLU A 49 -10.93 5.95 -3.01
CA GLU A 49 -11.15 5.09 -4.16
C GLU A 49 -10.09 5.33 -5.26
N MET A 50 -9.82 6.60 -5.60
CA MET A 50 -8.78 6.98 -6.56
C MET A 50 -7.39 6.45 -6.16
N ASN A 51 -6.99 6.62 -4.90
CA ASN A 51 -5.69 6.14 -4.42
C ASN A 51 -5.56 4.62 -4.52
N ARG A 52 -6.62 3.88 -4.16
CA ARG A 52 -6.62 2.43 -4.30
C ARG A 52 -6.62 1.97 -5.76
N LEU A 53 -7.35 2.66 -6.65
CA LEU A 53 -7.33 2.33 -8.08
C LEU A 53 -5.92 2.47 -8.67
N LEU A 54 -5.21 3.54 -8.30
CA LEU A 54 -3.80 3.72 -8.66
C LEU A 54 -2.93 2.61 -8.07
N ALA A 55 -3.11 2.23 -6.80
CA ALA A 55 -2.36 1.13 -6.19
C ALA A 55 -2.60 -0.20 -6.93
N LEU A 56 -3.85 -0.54 -7.27
CA LEU A 56 -4.18 -1.75 -8.01
C LEU A 56 -3.49 -1.78 -9.39
N SER A 57 -3.36 -0.63 -10.05
CA SER A 57 -2.64 -0.55 -11.33
C SER A 57 -1.15 -0.88 -11.21
N THR A 58 -0.54 -0.59 -10.06
CA THR A 58 0.86 -0.92 -9.79
C THR A 58 1.06 -2.39 -9.43
N VAL A 59 0.11 -2.99 -8.73
CA VAL A 59 0.17 -4.39 -8.25
C VAL A 59 -0.19 -5.38 -9.37
N TYR A 60 -1.28 -5.14 -10.09
CA TYR A 60 -1.80 -6.07 -11.10
C TYR A 60 -1.43 -5.66 -12.53
N GLY A 61 -0.91 -4.44 -12.71
CA GLY A 61 -0.65 -3.88 -14.03
C GLY A 61 -1.88 -3.21 -14.63
N VAL A 62 -1.61 -2.32 -15.60
CA VAL A 62 -2.62 -1.47 -16.23
C VAL A 62 -3.59 -2.27 -17.11
N GLU A 63 -3.09 -3.23 -17.90
CA GLU A 63 -3.91 -4.00 -18.83
C GLU A 63 -4.96 -4.87 -18.12
N ALA A 64 -4.52 -5.67 -17.14
CA ALA A 64 -5.41 -6.51 -16.36
C ALA A 64 -6.46 -5.70 -15.59
N LEU A 65 -6.04 -4.56 -15.01
CA LEU A 65 -6.97 -3.64 -14.35
C LEU A 65 -8.01 -3.08 -15.33
N ASN A 66 -7.60 -2.73 -16.56
CA ASN A 66 -8.49 -2.14 -17.56
C ASN A 66 -9.54 -3.16 -18.04
N VAL A 67 -9.14 -4.42 -18.25
CA VAL A 67 -10.06 -5.53 -18.58
C VAL A 67 -11.04 -5.78 -17.45
N ALA A 68 -10.54 -5.95 -16.22
CA ALA A 68 -11.38 -6.16 -15.04
C ALA A 68 -12.38 -5.00 -14.81
N CYS A 69 -11.96 -3.75 -15.06
CA CYS A 69 -12.87 -2.60 -15.01
C CYS A 69 -14.02 -2.73 -16.02
N PHE A 70 -13.74 -3.17 -17.24
CA PHE A 70 -14.78 -3.35 -18.26
C PHE A 70 -15.75 -4.49 -17.91
N GLU A 71 -15.24 -5.61 -17.40
CA GLU A 71 -16.06 -6.75 -17.01
C GLU A 71 -16.96 -6.40 -15.83
N MET A 72 -16.40 -5.76 -14.80
CA MET A 72 -17.17 -5.25 -13.66
C MET A 72 -18.24 -4.23 -14.09
N LEU A 73 -17.95 -3.36 -15.08
CA LEU A 73 -18.94 -2.42 -15.61
C LEU A 73 -20.07 -3.12 -16.35
N LYS A 74 -19.79 -4.17 -17.13
CA LYS A 74 -20.83 -4.97 -17.82
C LYS A 74 -21.81 -5.58 -16.83
N ASP A 75 -21.30 -6.05 -15.68
CA ASP A 75 -22.11 -6.65 -14.62
C ASP A 75 -22.77 -5.60 -13.69
N GLY A 76 -22.52 -4.30 -13.92
CA GLY A 76 -23.02 -3.21 -13.07
C GLY A 76 -22.40 -3.18 -11.67
N ILE A 77 -21.25 -3.83 -11.48
CA ILE A 77 -20.59 -3.97 -10.18
C ILE A 77 -19.63 -2.79 -9.96
N ILE A 78 -20.00 -1.91 -9.03
CA ILE A 78 -19.22 -0.72 -8.67
C ILE A 78 -18.62 -0.87 -7.26
N GLY A 79 -17.36 -0.45 -7.11
CA GLY A 79 -16.62 -0.37 -5.85
C GLY A 79 -15.25 -1.05 -5.93
N ILE A 80 -14.20 -0.36 -5.51
CA ILE A 80 -12.82 -0.88 -5.63
C ILE A 80 -12.57 -2.16 -4.85
N GLU A 81 -13.22 -2.37 -3.71
CA GLU A 81 -13.06 -3.62 -2.94
C GLU A 81 -13.52 -4.84 -3.74
N LYS A 82 -14.58 -4.66 -4.55
CA LYS A 82 -15.09 -5.72 -5.42
C LYS A 82 -14.13 -5.95 -6.60
N LEU A 83 -13.60 -4.88 -7.17
CA LEU A 83 -12.59 -4.94 -8.22
C LEU A 83 -11.30 -5.63 -7.74
N GLU A 84 -10.83 -5.30 -6.55
CA GLU A 84 -9.67 -5.95 -5.92
C GLU A 84 -9.94 -7.42 -5.65
N ARG A 85 -11.13 -7.76 -5.14
CA ARG A 85 -11.54 -9.15 -4.95
C ARG A 85 -11.60 -9.91 -6.27
N TYR A 86 -12.12 -9.29 -7.32
CA TYR A 86 -12.18 -9.86 -8.67
C TYR A 86 -10.78 -10.21 -9.17
N LEU A 87 -9.86 -9.24 -9.15
CA LEU A 87 -8.46 -9.43 -9.57
C LEU A 87 -7.74 -10.53 -8.77
N ARG A 88 -8.07 -10.68 -7.48
CA ARG A 88 -7.54 -11.76 -6.64
C ARG A 88 -8.10 -13.13 -7.01
N VAL A 89 -9.41 -13.21 -7.24
CA VAL A 89 -10.10 -14.49 -7.54
C VAL A 89 -9.72 -15.00 -8.94
N GLU A 90 -9.54 -14.11 -9.90
CA GLU A 90 -9.10 -14.48 -11.25
C GLU A 90 -7.63 -14.90 -11.34
N ASN A 91 -6.89 -14.97 -10.23
CA ASN A 91 -5.47 -15.31 -10.19
C ASN A 91 -4.62 -14.47 -11.16
N VAL A 92 -4.97 -13.19 -11.33
CA VAL A 92 -4.19 -12.28 -12.17
C VAL A 92 -2.75 -12.23 -11.65
N ALA A 93 -1.78 -12.49 -12.54
CA ALA A 93 -0.37 -12.47 -12.19
C ALA A 93 0.00 -11.12 -11.60
N ILE A 94 0.35 -11.12 -10.31
CA ILE A 94 0.82 -9.92 -9.61
C ILE A 94 2.14 -9.52 -10.23
N LYS A 95 2.21 -8.30 -10.77
CA LYS A 95 3.49 -7.68 -11.13
C LYS A 95 4.18 -7.35 -9.82
N ASN A 96 5.09 -8.23 -9.40
CA ASN A 96 6.00 -7.96 -8.31
C ASN A 96 7.32 -7.46 -8.92
N PRO A 97 7.41 -6.18 -9.33
CA PRO A 97 8.64 -5.66 -9.92
C PRO A 97 9.78 -5.76 -8.91
N GLU A 98 10.99 -5.94 -9.40
CA GLU A 98 12.16 -5.90 -8.54
C GLU A 98 12.23 -4.57 -7.78
N PRO A 99 12.72 -4.57 -6.53
CA PRO A 99 12.89 -3.35 -5.74
C PRO A 99 13.67 -2.29 -6.53
N MET A 100 13.19 -1.04 -6.49
CA MET A 100 13.81 0.08 -7.18
C MET A 100 15.26 0.27 -6.70
N LYS A 101 16.21 0.19 -7.64
CA LYS A 101 17.62 0.47 -7.36
C LYS A 101 17.88 1.97 -7.52
N PHE A 102 18.41 2.59 -6.48
CA PHE A 102 18.82 3.99 -6.48
C PHE A 102 20.25 4.14 -7.05
N ASN A 103 20.53 5.26 -7.72
CA ASN A 103 21.87 5.58 -8.23
C ASN A 103 22.93 5.69 -7.12
N ARG A 104 22.50 6.01 -5.89
CA ARG A 104 23.39 6.02 -4.72
C ARG A 104 23.32 4.66 -4.05
N GLU A 105 24.40 3.89 -4.16
CA GLU A 105 24.50 2.54 -3.57
C GLU A 105 24.20 2.49 -2.07
N LYS A 106 24.52 3.57 -1.34
CA LYS A 106 24.22 3.68 0.09
C LYS A 106 22.72 3.57 0.41
N LEU A 107 21.85 4.01 -0.50
CA LEU A 107 20.39 3.95 -0.35
C LEU A 107 19.80 2.58 -0.72
N ASN A 108 20.59 1.72 -1.38
CA ASN A 108 20.19 0.36 -1.72
C ASN A 108 20.48 -0.65 -0.59
N ARG A 109 21.15 -0.21 0.50
CA ARG A 109 21.48 -1.08 1.61
C ARG A 109 20.23 -1.38 2.43
N VAL A 110 19.82 -2.65 2.43
CA VAL A 110 18.89 -3.18 3.43
C VAL A 110 19.66 -3.23 4.75
N ILE A 111 19.30 -2.36 5.69
CA ILE A 111 19.90 -2.39 7.03
C ILE A 111 19.41 -3.68 7.69
N PRO A 112 20.31 -4.59 8.11
CA PRO A 112 19.89 -5.77 8.84
C PRO A 112 19.18 -5.30 10.12
N GLY A 113 17.97 -5.82 10.36
CA GLY A 113 17.24 -5.49 11.58
C GLY A 113 18.08 -5.83 12.80
N THR A 114 18.04 -4.95 13.82
CA THR A 114 18.61 -5.26 15.13
C THR A 114 17.90 -6.49 15.71
N SER A 115 18.63 -7.59 15.88
CA SER A 115 18.07 -8.79 16.52
C SER A 115 17.88 -8.54 18.02
N LEU A 116 16.77 -9.04 18.58
CA LEU A 116 16.53 -9.03 20.02
C LEU A 116 17.10 -10.26 20.73
N SER A 117 17.75 -11.18 20.01
CA SER A 117 18.31 -12.41 20.59
C SER A 117 19.26 -12.17 21.76
N SER A 118 19.96 -11.04 21.79
CA SER A 118 20.82 -10.66 22.93
C SER A 118 20.05 -10.42 24.24
N TYR A 119 18.77 -10.04 24.15
CA TYR A 119 17.90 -9.90 25.31
C TYR A 119 17.33 -11.25 25.75
N ASP A 120 17.05 -12.15 24.80
CA ASP A 120 16.63 -13.52 25.10
C ASP A 120 17.73 -14.29 25.86
N GLU A 121 19.00 -14.06 25.51
CA GLU A 121 20.16 -14.63 26.23
C GLU A 121 20.27 -14.15 27.68
N LEU A 122 19.82 -12.92 27.98
CA LEU A 122 19.81 -12.40 29.36
C LEU A 122 18.73 -13.09 30.21
N LEU A 123 17.56 -13.36 29.63
CA LEU A 123 16.49 -14.10 30.31
C LEU A 123 16.91 -15.54 30.66
N ILE A 124 17.66 -16.21 29.78
CA ILE A 124 18.16 -17.57 30.03
C ILE A 124 19.22 -17.60 31.14
N LYS A 125 20.01 -16.53 31.29
CA LYS A 125 21.03 -16.42 32.34
C LYS A 125 20.43 -16.25 33.72
N ASP A 126 19.37 -15.48 33.85
CA ASP A 126 18.70 -15.24 35.14
C ASP A 126 18.10 -16.54 35.71
N ASP A 127 17.54 -17.42 34.86
CA ASP A 127 17.02 -18.73 35.30
C ASP A 127 18.13 -19.71 35.76
N SER A 128 19.37 -19.56 35.28
CA SER A 128 20.48 -20.44 35.64
C SER A 128 21.14 -20.14 36.98
N THR A 129 20.96 -18.92 37.52
CA THR A 129 21.58 -18.50 38.79
C THR A 129 20.72 -18.75 40.03
N THR A 130 19.48 -19.21 39.85
CA THR A 130 18.54 -19.46 40.96
C THR A 130 18.53 -20.94 41.44
N ASN A 131 19.29 -21.83 40.79
CA ASN A 131 19.27 -23.28 41.09
C ASN A 131 20.58 -23.83 41.72
N GLU A 132 21.47 -22.98 42.27
CA GLU A 132 22.71 -23.42 42.94
C GLU A 132 22.69 -23.23 44.47
N GLY A 133 21.59 -23.56 45.14
CA GLY A 133 21.51 -23.42 46.59
C GLY A 133 20.48 -24.31 47.26
N GLU A 134 20.71 -25.64 47.24
CA GLU A 134 20.23 -26.57 48.29
C GLU A 134 20.89 -27.95 48.07
N SER A 135 22.05 -28.16 48.68
CA SER A 135 22.69 -29.47 48.85
C SER A 135 23.31 -29.51 50.24
N ASP A 136 22.49 -29.59 51.28
CA ASP A 136 22.93 -29.98 52.61
C ASP A 136 22.91 -31.52 52.73
N GLY A 137 24.05 -32.06 53.15
CA GLY A 137 24.32 -33.49 53.23
C GLY A 137 23.80 -34.18 54.48
N ASN A 138 23.62 -35.49 54.31
CA ASN A 138 23.67 -36.62 55.26
C ASN A 138 23.00 -36.49 56.63
#